data_AF-A0A7C4E4P2-F1
#
_entry.id   AF-A0A7C4E4P2-F1
#
_cell.length_a   1.000
_cell.length_b   1.000
_cell.length_c   1.000
_cell.angle_alpha   90.00
_cell.angle_beta   90.00
_cell.angle_gamma   90.00
#
_symmetry.space_group_name_H-M   'P 1'
#
loop_
_entity.id
_entity.type
_entity.pdbx_description
1 polymer ?
#
loop_
_entity_poly.entity_id
_entity_poly.type
_entity_poly.pdbx_seq_one_letter_code
_entity_poly.pdbx_strand_id
1 'polypeptide(L)'
;MSTHLAVNDRRSNRVYAAALCLTVALACPAMDASAQQQRPARHAPEVTAAHGSVAELERAFWICDYMGTNYVVDPDSAARCVAVTDALKMSKFNGDFDALVEWWKAHKPAEHAAIELAGRTVGHR
;
A
#
# COMPACT_ATOMS: atom_id res chain seq x y z
N MET A 1 53.49 21.07 17.37
CA MET A 1 54.58 20.19 16.90
C MET A 1 53.97 18.85 16.53
N SER A 2 54.31 18.39 15.32
CA SER A 2 54.20 17.01 14.80
C SER A 2 52.82 16.44 14.44
N THR A 3 52.62 16.44 13.13
CA THR A 3 51.71 15.67 12.28
C THR A 3 51.93 14.15 12.36
N HIS A 4 50.86 13.35 12.28
CA HIS A 4 50.91 12.01 11.68
C HIS A 4 49.72 11.80 10.73
N LEU A 5 50.02 11.84 9.44
CA LEU A 5 49.24 11.25 8.36
C LEU A 5 49.37 9.72 8.45
N ALA A 6 48.27 9.00 8.31
CA ALA A 6 48.27 7.65 7.77
C ALA A 6 46.94 7.42 7.04
N VAL A 7 46.95 7.83 5.77
CA VAL A 7 46.10 7.27 4.70
C VAL A 7 46.24 5.75 4.75
N ASN A 8 45.12 5.02 4.83
CA ASN A 8 45.14 3.59 4.50
C ASN A 8 44.34 3.35 3.22
N ASP A 9 45.01 2.64 2.33
CA ASP A 9 44.88 2.70 0.89
C ASP A 9 43.79 1.75 0.37
N ARG A 10 43.26 2.08 -0.81
CA ARG A 10 42.43 1.19 -1.61
C ARG A 10 43.28 -0.01 -2.03
N ARG A 11 42.80 -1.22 -1.75
CA ARG A 11 43.13 -2.37 -2.60
C ARG A 11 41.88 -2.90 -3.27
N SER A 12 41.62 -2.33 -4.44
CA SER A 12 41.06 -3.08 -5.56
C SER A 12 41.87 -4.37 -5.73
N ASN A 13 41.21 -5.52 -5.78
CA ASN A 13 41.76 -6.64 -6.51
C ASN A 13 40.68 -7.28 -7.38
N ARG A 14 41.06 -7.40 -8.64
CA ARG A 14 40.26 -7.69 -9.82
C ARG A 14 40.38 -9.18 -10.14
N VAL A 15 39.26 -9.73 -10.62
CA VAL A 15 39.17 -10.72 -11.71
C VAL A 15 39.65 -12.15 -11.41
N TYR A 16 38.70 -13.08 -11.39
CA TYR A 16 38.86 -14.35 -12.11
C TYR A 16 37.64 -14.58 -12.98
N ALA A 17 37.86 -14.41 -14.29
CA ALA A 17 37.00 -14.92 -15.33
C ALA A 17 37.18 -16.45 -15.40
N ALA A 18 36.09 -17.18 -15.49
CA ALA A 18 36.08 -18.52 -16.06
C ALA A 18 34.81 -18.67 -16.89
N ALA A 19 35.00 -18.51 -18.21
CA ALA A 19 34.08 -18.97 -19.24
C ALA A 19 34.21 -20.50 -19.42
N LEU A 20 33.32 -21.05 -20.25
CA LEU A 20 33.11 -22.45 -20.68
C LEU A 20 31.88 -23.09 -20.00
N CYS A 21 30.93 -23.71 -20.70
CA CYS A 21 30.91 -24.17 -22.08
C CYS A 21 29.46 -24.30 -22.60
N LEU A 22 29.30 -24.05 -23.90
CA LEU A 22 28.15 -24.39 -24.73
C LEU A 22 27.83 -25.89 -24.65
N THR A 23 26.57 -26.27 -24.45
CA THR A 23 26.04 -27.57 -24.93
C THR A 23 24.64 -27.40 -25.52
N VAL A 24 24.63 -27.32 -26.85
CA VAL A 24 23.75 -27.99 -27.83
C VAL A 24 22.26 -28.15 -27.51
N ALA A 25 21.46 -27.53 -28.38
CA ALA A 25 20.03 -27.70 -28.54
C ALA A 25 19.60 -29.13 -28.89
N LEU A 26 18.53 -29.60 -28.26
CA LEU A 26 17.71 -30.71 -28.75
C LEU A 26 16.24 -30.29 -28.69
N ALA A 27 15.64 -30.17 -29.88
CA ALA A 27 14.25 -29.86 -30.10
C ALA A 27 13.36 -31.09 -29.84
N CYS A 28 12.23 -30.89 -29.15
CA CYS A 28 11.02 -31.68 -29.34
C CYS A 28 9.81 -30.71 -29.34
N PRO A 29 8.95 -30.77 -30.36
CA PRO A 29 7.83 -29.86 -30.52
C PRO A 29 6.57 -30.34 -29.79
N ALA A 30 5.69 -29.36 -29.57
CA ALA A 30 4.24 -29.47 -29.39
C ALA A 30 3.69 -29.72 -27.96
N MET A 31 2.81 -28.77 -27.62
CA MET A 31 1.67 -28.86 -26.71
C MET A 31 1.96 -28.70 -25.22
N ASP A 32 1.91 -27.44 -24.78
CA ASP A 32 0.82 -27.03 -23.90
C ASP A 32 0.53 -25.56 -24.17
N ALA A 33 -0.44 -25.33 -25.06
CA ALA A 33 -1.16 -24.08 -25.06
C ALA A 33 -1.73 -23.94 -23.65
N SER A 34 -1.10 -23.09 -22.84
CA SER A 34 -1.71 -22.62 -21.60
C SER A 34 -2.98 -21.91 -22.05
N ALA A 35 -4.08 -22.66 -22.09
CA ALA A 35 -5.41 -22.11 -21.99
C ALA A 35 -5.37 -21.33 -20.68
N GLN A 36 -4.99 -20.06 -20.79
CA GLN A 36 -5.21 -19.05 -19.79
C GLN A 36 -6.73 -18.99 -19.72
N GLN A 37 -7.27 -19.89 -18.90
CA GLN A 37 -8.64 -19.86 -18.46
C GLN A 37 -8.71 -18.50 -17.81
N GLN A 38 -9.18 -17.51 -18.59
CA GLN A 38 -9.85 -16.33 -18.10
C GLN A 38 -10.95 -16.89 -17.23
N ARG A 39 -10.57 -17.20 -15.99
CA ARG A 39 -11.45 -17.24 -14.86
C ARG A 39 -12.21 -15.94 -15.05
N PRO A 40 -13.52 -15.99 -15.37
CA PRO A 40 -14.31 -14.78 -15.52
C PRO A 40 -13.90 -13.94 -14.35
N ALA A 41 -13.48 -12.69 -14.58
CA ALA A 41 -13.18 -11.77 -13.51
C ALA A 41 -14.32 -11.98 -12.52
N ARG A 42 -14.02 -12.70 -11.42
CA ARG A 42 -14.97 -12.91 -10.36
C ARG A 42 -15.32 -11.50 -10.10
N HIS A 43 -16.56 -11.11 -10.43
CA HIS A 43 -17.01 -9.74 -10.30
C HIS A 43 -16.44 -9.36 -8.95
N ALA A 44 -15.43 -8.46 -8.97
CA ALA A 44 -14.83 -8.00 -7.75
C ALA A 44 -16.06 -7.69 -6.94
N PRO A 45 -16.25 -8.35 -5.76
CA PRO A 45 -17.51 -8.27 -5.06
C PRO A 45 -17.90 -6.83 -5.19
N GLU A 46 -19.10 -6.60 -5.74
CA GLU A 46 -19.68 -5.27 -5.73
C GLU A 46 -19.87 -5.03 -4.24
N VAL A 47 -18.76 -4.67 -3.60
CA VAL A 47 -18.66 -4.16 -2.27
C VAL A 47 -19.40 -2.90 -2.51
N THR A 48 -20.70 -2.97 -2.24
CA THR A 48 -21.67 -1.90 -2.31
C THR A 48 -20.94 -0.68 -1.84
N ALA A 49 -20.41 0.08 -2.82
CA ALA A 49 -19.38 1.07 -2.57
C ALA A 49 -20.10 2.04 -1.68
N ALA A 50 -19.71 2.11 -0.39
CA ALA A 50 -20.55 2.65 0.67
C ALA A 50 -21.28 3.89 0.12
N HIS A 51 -22.58 3.73 -0.18
CA HIS A 51 -23.35 4.70 -0.96
C HIS A 51 -23.75 5.84 -0.02
N GLY A 52 -22.75 6.52 0.52
CA GLY A 52 -22.88 7.68 1.38
C GLY A 52 -22.54 8.94 0.60
N SER A 53 -23.01 10.07 1.13
CA SER A 53 -22.48 11.37 0.73
C SER A 53 -20.96 11.42 0.96
N VAL A 54 -20.26 12.30 0.23
CA VAL A 54 -18.81 12.49 0.41
C VAL A 54 -18.46 12.77 1.87
N ALA A 55 -19.29 13.53 2.59
CA ALA A 55 -19.09 13.81 4.01
C ALA A 55 -19.16 12.56 4.91
N GLU A 56 -20.05 11.62 4.61
CA GLU A 56 -20.15 10.34 5.34
C GLU A 56 -18.96 9.44 5.04
N LEU A 57 -18.53 9.39 3.77
CA LEU A 57 -17.32 8.67 3.35
C LEU A 57 -16.07 9.22 4.03
N GLU A 58 -15.93 10.54 4.12
CA GLU A 58 -14.82 11.19 4.84
C GLU A 58 -14.83 10.85 6.32
N ARG A 59 -15.99 10.95 6.98
CA ARG A 59 -16.11 10.58 8.40
C ARG A 59 -15.72 9.11 8.62
N ALA A 60 -16.24 8.21 7.79
CA ALA A 60 -15.92 6.79 7.89
C ALA A 60 -14.43 6.51 7.61
N PHE A 61 -13.84 7.21 6.64
CA PHE A 61 -12.43 7.12 6.32
C PHE A 61 -11.57 7.52 7.52
N TRP A 62 -11.88 8.63 8.18
CA TRP A 62 -11.10 9.08 9.34
C TRP A 62 -11.18 8.13 10.53
N ILE A 63 -12.35 7.53 10.76
CA ILE A 63 -12.50 6.46 11.77
C ILE A 63 -11.59 5.27 11.39
N CYS A 64 -11.63 4.83 10.13
CA CYS A 64 -10.82 3.74 9.63
C CYS A 64 -9.30 4.00 9.73
N ASP A 65 -8.84 5.19 9.34
CA ASP A 65 -7.44 5.58 9.43
C ASP A 65 -6.98 5.67 10.89
N TYR A 66 -7.81 6.24 11.78
CA TYR A 66 -7.52 6.28 13.21
C TYR A 66 -7.42 4.87 13.79
N MET A 67 -8.37 3.99 13.47
CA MET A 67 -8.38 2.62 13.96
C MET A 67 -7.16 1.83 13.48
N GLY A 68 -6.84 1.90 12.18
CA GLY A 68 -5.68 1.23 11.60
C GLY A 68 -4.33 1.80 12.07
N THR A 69 -4.30 3.05 12.54
CA THR A 69 -3.08 3.66 13.11
C THR A 69 -2.87 3.26 14.56
N ASN A 70 -3.94 3.14 15.35
CA ASN A 70 -3.84 3.03 16.82
C ASN A 70 -4.15 1.64 17.38
N TYR A 71 -4.78 0.75 16.61
CA TYR A 71 -5.22 -0.56 17.09
C TYR A 71 -4.95 -1.67 16.08
N VAL A 72 -5.02 -2.91 16.57
CA VAL A 72 -5.10 -4.08 15.69
C VAL A 72 -6.54 -4.18 15.18
N VAL A 73 -6.69 -4.16 13.86
CA VAL A 73 -7.99 -4.22 13.18
C VAL A 73 -8.24 -5.64 12.68
N ASP A 74 -9.43 -6.19 12.95
CA ASP A 74 -9.81 -7.51 12.45
C ASP A 74 -10.01 -7.52 10.92
N PRO A 75 -9.91 -8.68 10.24
CA PRO A 75 -9.99 -8.75 8.78
C PRO A 75 -11.27 -8.17 8.18
N ASP A 76 -12.43 -8.36 8.83
CA ASP A 76 -13.71 -7.87 8.30
C ASP A 76 -13.78 -6.34 8.38
N SER A 77 -13.30 -5.77 9.49
CA SER A 77 -13.16 -4.32 9.63
C SER A 77 -12.15 -3.73 8.64
N ALA A 78 -11.02 -4.41 8.43
CA ALA A 78 -10.03 -3.98 7.45
C ALA A 78 -10.62 -3.96 6.03
N ALA A 79 -11.38 -4.99 5.64
CA ALA A 79 -12.06 -5.04 4.35
C ALA A 79 -13.07 -3.89 4.16
N ARG A 80 -13.85 -3.55 5.19
CA ARG A 80 -14.73 -2.38 5.17
C ARG A 80 -13.95 -1.07 5.00
N CYS A 81 -12.81 -0.93 5.68
CA CYS A 81 -11.99 0.28 5.58
C CYS A 81 -11.35 0.45 4.19
N VAL A 82 -10.98 -0.65 3.54
CA VAL A 82 -10.56 -0.63 2.12
C VAL A 82 -11.69 -0.11 1.25
N ALA A 83 -12.92 -0.63 1.41
CA ALA A 83 -14.08 -0.21 0.64
C ALA A 83 -14.41 1.28 0.79
N VAL A 84 -14.35 1.80 2.02
CA VAL A 84 -14.55 3.22 2.31
C VAL A 84 -13.47 4.08 1.65
N THR A 85 -12.21 3.65 1.71
CA THR A 85 -11.09 4.37 1.09
C THR A 85 -11.25 4.44 -0.43
N ASP A 86 -11.61 3.32 -1.07
CA ASP A 86 -11.84 3.29 -2.50
C ASP A 86 -13.05 4.14 -2.93
N ALA A 87 -14.15 4.08 -2.18
CA ALA A 87 -15.32 4.92 -2.44
C ALA A 87 -14.98 6.42 -2.29
N LEU A 88 -14.28 6.82 -1.21
CA LEU A 88 -13.86 8.20 -1.01
C LEU A 88 -12.92 8.68 -2.13
N LYS A 89 -11.95 7.85 -2.53
CA LYS A 89 -11.03 8.13 -3.64
C LYS A 89 -11.80 8.41 -4.93
N MET A 90 -12.77 7.57 -5.27
CA MET A 90 -13.59 7.77 -6.46
C MET A 90 -14.46 9.03 -6.36
N SER A 91 -15.15 9.24 -5.24
CA SER A 91 -16.15 10.31 -5.12
C SER A 91 -15.57 11.70 -4.90
N LYS A 92 -14.47 11.84 -4.15
CA LYS A 92 -13.88 13.16 -3.80
C LYS A 92 -12.70 13.54 -4.69
N PHE A 93 -11.89 12.55 -5.07
CA PHE A 93 -10.63 12.77 -5.77
C PHE A 93 -10.67 12.32 -7.23
N ASN A 94 -11.84 11.93 -7.74
CA ASN A 94 -12.03 11.43 -9.11
C ASN A 94 -11.06 10.28 -9.45
N GLY A 95 -10.74 9.45 -8.44
CA GLY A 95 -9.81 8.34 -8.57
C GLY A 95 -8.32 8.65 -8.38
N ASP A 96 -7.94 9.92 -8.24
CA ASP A 96 -6.56 10.34 -8.02
C ASP A 96 -6.09 9.94 -6.62
N PHE A 97 -5.20 8.95 -6.58
CA PHE A 97 -4.64 8.46 -5.32
C PHE A 97 -3.62 9.43 -4.72
N ASP A 98 -2.83 10.13 -5.54
CA ASP A 98 -1.82 11.07 -5.05
C ASP A 98 -2.51 12.28 -4.41
N ALA A 99 -3.59 12.77 -5.02
CA ALA A 99 -4.42 13.81 -4.43
C ALA A 99 -5.04 13.38 -3.09
N LEU A 100 -5.50 12.13 -2.98
CA LEU A 100 -5.99 11.57 -1.71
C LEU A 100 -4.88 11.56 -0.65
N VAL A 101 -3.68 11.10 -1.01
CA VAL A 101 -2.55 10.99 -0.08
C VAL A 101 -2.07 12.36 0.42
N GLU A 102 -1.97 13.35 -0.48
CA GLU A 102 -1.58 14.71 -0.09
C GLU A 102 -2.63 15.38 0.79
N TRP A 103 -3.92 15.21 0.48
CA TRP A 103 -4.99 15.62 1.36
C TRP A 103 -4.91 14.93 2.73
N TRP A 104 -4.73 13.62 2.76
CA TRP A 104 -4.65 12.83 3.99
C TRP A 104 -3.52 13.31 4.91
N LYS A 105 -2.31 13.49 4.38
CA LYS A 105 -1.15 14.00 5.14
C LYS A 105 -1.44 15.36 5.78
N ALA A 106 -2.09 16.26 5.03
CA ALA A 106 -2.39 17.60 5.51
C ALA A 106 -3.44 17.62 6.65
N HIS A 107 -4.37 16.66 6.68
CA HIS A 107 -5.52 16.69 7.60
C HIS A 107 -5.37 15.72 8.79
N LYS A 108 -4.60 14.63 8.63
CA LYS A 108 -4.48 13.54 9.62
C LYS A 108 -4.27 14.02 11.06
N PRO A 109 -3.36 14.97 11.37
CA PRO A 109 -3.15 15.40 12.75
C PRO A 109 -4.40 16.00 13.41
N ALA A 110 -5.13 16.84 12.67
CA ALA A 110 -6.32 17.50 13.18
C ALA A 110 -7.48 16.51 13.37
N GLU A 111 -7.69 15.64 12.38
CA GLU A 111 -8.79 14.67 12.39
C GLU A 111 -8.59 13.58 13.47
N HIS A 112 -7.36 13.11 13.67
CA HIS A 112 -7.05 12.18 14.75
C HIS A 112 -7.29 12.81 16.13
N ALA A 113 -6.85 14.06 16.33
CA ALA A 113 -7.10 14.77 17.57
C ALA A 113 -8.61 14.97 17.84
N ALA A 114 -9.40 15.24 16.79
CA ALA A 114 -10.84 15.36 16.90
C ALA A 114 -11.52 14.05 17.32
N ILE A 115 -11.10 12.92 16.74
CA ILE A 115 -11.61 11.58 17.11
C ILE A 115 -11.24 11.23 18.55
N GLU A 116 -10.00 11.46 18.94
CA GLU A 116 -9.54 11.20 20.31
C GLU A 116 -10.32 12.04 21.34
N LEU A 117 -10.54 13.33 21.04
CA LEU A 117 -11.36 14.20 21.89
C LEU A 117 -12.80 13.70 21.97
N ALA A 118 -13.42 13.34 20.84
CA ALA A 118 -14.77 12.81 20.82
C ALA A 118 -14.91 11.53 21.66
N GLY A 119 -13.95 10.60 21.55
CA GLY A 119 -13.93 9.37 22.36
C GLY A 119 -13.88 9.64 23.87
N ARG A 120 -13.09 10.64 24.31
CA ARG A 120 -13.04 11.06 25.72
C ARG A 120 -14.36 11.62 26.23
N THR A 121 -15.08 12.37 25.40
CA THR A 121 -16.38 12.93 25.79
C THR A 121 -17.48 11.87 25.94
N VAL A 122 -17.35 10.75 25.22
CA VAL A 122 -18.31 9.62 25.33
C VAL A 122 -18.01 8.77 26.57
N GLY A 123 -16.74 8.53 26.91
CA GLY A 123 -16.36 7.70 28.08
C GLY A 123 -16.54 8.35 29.46
N HIS A 124 -16.81 9.66 29.52
CA HIS A 124 -17.09 10.40 30.75
C HIS A 124 -18.59 10.53 31.07
N ARG A 125 -19.45 9.86 30.30
CA ARG A 125 -20.90 9.78 30.54
C ARG A 125 -21.27 8.42 31.09
#